data_AF-A0A8D2MCF9-F1
#
_entry.id   AF-A0A8D2MCF9-F1
#
_cell.length_a   1.000
_cell.length_b   1.000
_cell.length_c   1.000
_cell.angle_alpha   90.00
_cell.angle_beta   90.00
_cell.angle_gamma   90.00
#
_symmetry.space_group_name_H-M   'P 1'
#
loop_
_entity.id
_entity.type
_entity.pdbx_description
1 polymer ?
#
loop_
_entity_poly.entity_id
_entity_poly.type
_entity_poly.pdbx_seq_one_letter_code
_entity_poly.pdbx_strand_id
1 'polypeptide(L)'
;FPCGFLPSSFYEELVTHGILKSLTAPVEGLVEREGSRNFVAPQGISSVVKYYLEQSGAEVSYEQHVTHISLRDGRWEVSRKAGPPEQFDVVILTMPVPQILQLQGDIVNSKFSPQDGRCRI
;
A
#
# COMPACT_ATOMS: atom_id res chain seq x y z
N PHE A 1 14.74 -15.91 -1.18
CA PHE A 1 14.52 -14.46 -1.12
C PHE A 1 15.43 -13.89 -0.06
N PRO A 2 16.52 -13.17 -0.39
CA PRO A 2 17.25 -12.46 0.63
C PRO A 2 16.43 -11.25 1.07
N CYS A 3 16.32 -11.07 2.38
CA CYS A 3 15.75 -9.86 2.98
C CYS A 3 16.62 -8.64 2.62
N GLY A 4 15.97 -7.51 2.37
CA GLY A 4 16.60 -6.19 2.45
C GLY A 4 16.91 -5.56 1.10
N PHE A 5 16.16 -4.49 0.77
CA PHE A 5 16.67 -3.15 0.50
C PHE A 5 15.44 -2.32 0.12
N LEU A 6 14.77 -1.73 1.12
CA LEU A 6 14.28 -0.38 0.89
C LEU A 6 15.56 0.44 0.64
N PRO A 7 15.73 1.11 -0.52
CA PRO A 7 16.95 1.85 -0.76
C PRO A 7 17.16 2.84 0.39
N SER A 8 18.40 2.91 0.90
CA SER A 8 18.76 3.72 2.06
C SER A 8 18.26 5.16 1.97
N SER A 9 18.07 5.67 0.74
CA SER A 9 17.49 6.98 0.45
C SER A 9 16.12 7.21 1.08
N PHE A 10 15.22 6.22 1.13
CA PHE A 10 13.88 6.42 1.72
C PHE A 10 13.93 6.58 3.24
N TYR A 11 14.79 5.82 3.90
CA TYR A 11 14.98 5.98 5.35
C TYR A 11 15.69 7.30 5.67
N GLU A 12 16.72 7.66 4.89
CA GLU A 12 17.41 8.94 5.04
C GLU A 12 16.47 10.12 4.83
N GLU A 13 15.59 10.06 3.83
CA GLU A 13 14.56 11.06 3.58
C GLU A 13 13.63 11.21 4.79
N LEU A 14 13.05 10.11 5.27
CA LEU A 14 12.12 10.14 6.41
C LEU A 14 12.79 10.60 7.70
N VAL A 15 14.07 10.28 7.91
CA VAL A 15 14.85 10.76 9.06
C VAL A 15 15.17 12.24 8.93
N THR A 16 15.54 12.70 7.72
CA THR A 16 15.86 14.10 7.42
C THR A 16 14.64 15.00 7.66
N HIS A 17 13.45 14.54 7.27
CA HIS A 17 12.19 15.23 7.51
C HIS A 17 11.63 15.02 8.93
N GLY A 18 12.35 14.30 9.80
CA GLY A 18 11.98 14.07 11.19
C GLY A 18 10.77 13.15 11.40
N ILE A 19 10.30 12.49 10.35
CA ILE A 19 9.19 11.52 10.38
C ILE A 19 9.62 10.24 11.10
N LEU A 20 10.88 9.82 10.92
CA LEU A 20 11.49 8.70 11.63
C LEU A 20 12.67 9.14 12.50
N LYS A 21 12.88 8.44 13.61
CA LYS A 21 14.03 8.58 14.50
C LYS A 21 14.56 7.23 14.94
N SER A 22 15.84 7.12 15.22
CA SER A 22 16.41 5.87 15.75
C SER A 22 15.81 5.54 17.11
N LEU A 23 15.48 4.26 17.31
CA LEU A 23 15.02 3.75 18.59
C LEU A 23 16.19 3.73 19.57
N THR A 24 16.07 4.47 20.67
CA THR A 24 17.07 4.52 21.75
C THR A 24 16.61 3.85 23.04
N ALA A 25 15.32 3.50 23.12
CA ALA A 25 14.73 2.86 24.29
C ALA A 25 14.90 1.34 24.21
N PRO A 26 15.19 0.66 25.33
CA PRO A 26 15.23 -0.80 25.36
C PRO A 26 13.83 -1.37 25.11
N VAL A 27 13.77 -2.46 24.35
CA VAL A 27 12.54 -3.21 24.10
C VAL A 27 12.77 -4.64 24.60
N GLU A 28 12.05 -5.02 25.64
CA GLU A 28 12.13 -6.37 26.20
C GLU A 28 11.76 -7.43 25.15
N GLY A 29 12.57 -8.49 25.05
CA GLY A 29 12.37 -9.56 24.07
C GLY A 29 12.77 -9.21 22.63
N LEU A 30 13.33 -8.02 22.38
CA LEU A 30 13.87 -7.67 21.08
C LEU A 30 15.14 -8.47 20.79
N VAL A 31 15.10 -9.26 19.72
CA VAL A 31 16.29 -9.93 19.19
C VAL A 31 17.01 -8.98 18.24
N GLU A 32 18.04 -8.32 18.75
CA GLU A 32 18.91 -7.49 17.90
C GLU A 32 19.74 -8.36 16.97
N ARG A 33 19.76 -8.01 15.68
CA ARG A 33 20.63 -8.65 14.68
C ARG A 33 21.78 -7.70 14.37
N GLU A 34 22.99 -8.23 14.21
CA GLU A 34 24.12 -7.44 13.76
C GLU A 34 23.80 -6.72 12.44
N GLY A 35 24.05 -5.41 12.40
CA GLY A 35 23.75 -4.55 11.25
C GLY A 35 22.29 -4.10 11.12
N SER A 36 21.38 -4.54 11.99
CA SER A 36 20.00 -4.05 12.01
C SER A 36 19.89 -2.71 12.75
N ARG A 37 19.03 -1.81 12.25
CA ARG A 37 18.70 -0.54 12.89
C ARG A 37 17.20 -0.44 13.08
N ASN A 38 16.78 -0.13 14.30
CA ASN A 38 15.37 0.05 14.63
C ASN A 38 15.03 1.54 14.65
N PHE A 39 13.86 1.88 14.11
CA PHE A 39 13.36 3.26 14.03
C PHE A 39 11.95 3.34 14.61
N VAL A 40 11.60 4.54 15.07
CA VAL A 40 10.28 4.89 15.56
C VAL A 40 9.78 6.14 14.85
N ALA A 41 8.47 6.22 14.66
CA ALA A 41 7.80 7.43 14.21
C ALA A 41 7.27 8.18 15.45
N PRO A 42 7.91 9.28 15.90
CA PRO A 42 7.54 9.95 17.14
C PRO A 42 6.12 10.55 17.12
N GLN A 43 5.60 10.86 15.94
CA GLN A 43 4.22 11.34 15.74
C GLN A 43 3.23 10.19 15.40
N GLY A 44 3.64 8.94 15.61
CA GLY A 44 2.88 7.75 15.24
C GLY A 44 3.16 7.28 13.81
N ILE A 45 3.02 5.97 13.57
CA ILE A 45 3.38 5.34 12.28
C ILE A 45 2.58 5.88 11.08
N SER A 46 1.36 6.40 11.33
CA SER A 46 0.54 7.02 10.29
C SER A 46 1.16 8.28 9.68
N SER A 47 2.08 8.95 10.39
CA SER A 47 2.81 10.11 9.86
C SER A 47 3.62 9.78 8.60
N VAL A 48 4.15 8.55 8.49
CA VAL A 48 4.86 8.09 7.28
C VAL A 48 3.91 8.06 6.08
N VAL A 49 2.71 7.52 6.27
CA VAL A 49 1.70 7.44 5.20
C VAL A 49 1.23 8.84 4.80
N LYS A 50 0.95 9.70 5.78
CA LYS A 50 0.53 11.09 5.55
C LYS A 50 1.58 11.86 4.75
N TYR A 51 2.85 11.74 5.13
CA TYR A 51 3.96 12.38 4.43
C TYR A 51 3.97 12.02 2.94
N TYR A 52 3.89 10.74 2.58
CA TYR A 52 3.89 10.35 1.16
C TYR A 52 2.62 10.76 0.40
N LEU A 53 1.45 10.73 1.06
CA LEU A 53 0.20 11.21 0.45
C LEU A 53 0.30 12.71 0.15
N GLU A 54 0.78 13.52 1.10
CA GLU A 54 0.98 14.96 0.92
C GLU A 54 2.03 15.27 -0.16
N GLN A 55 3.17 14.57 -0.15
CA GLN A 55 4.22 14.75 -1.18
C GLN A 55 3.75 14.39 -2.58
N SER A 56 2.85 13.41 -2.72
CA SER A 56 2.30 13.01 -4.02
C SER A 56 1.36 14.05 -4.65
N GLY A 57 0.81 14.97 -3.84
CA GLY A 57 -0.23 15.90 -4.29
C GLY A 57 -1.54 15.22 -4.70
N ALA A 58 -1.74 13.96 -4.34
CA ALA A 58 -2.94 13.20 -4.68
C ALA A 58 -4.15 13.70 -3.88
N GLU A 59 -5.33 13.70 -4.53
CA GLU A 59 -6.60 13.90 -3.83
C GLU A 59 -6.97 12.62 -3.07
N VAL A 60 -7.11 12.73 -1.75
CA VAL A 60 -7.41 11.58 -0.89
C VAL A 60 -8.86 11.64 -0.43
N SER A 61 -9.66 10.68 -0.89
CA SER A 61 -11.06 10.53 -0.47
C SER A 61 -11.22 9.36 0.49
N TYR A 62 -11.75 9.63 1.68
CA TYR A 62 -12.03 8.61 2.69
C TYR A 62 -13.46 8.06 2.54
N GLU A 63 -13.72 6.94 3.24
CA GLU A 63 -15.02 6.28 3.27
C GLU A 63 -15.53 5.81 1.88
N GLN A 64 -14.63 5.74 0.90
CA GLN A 64 -14.90 5.24 -0.44
C GLN A 64 -14.73 3.71 -0.48
N HIS A 65 -15.77 2.96 -0.13
CA HIS A 65 -15.73 1.49 -0.20
C HIS A 65 -16.03 0.99 -1.61
N VAL A 66 -14.97 0.60 -2.34
CA VAL A 66 -15.08 0.01 -3.68
C VAL A 66 -15.73 -1.36 -3.59
N THR A 67 -16.73 -1.61 -4.43
CA THR A 67 -17.48 -2.88 -4.47
C THR A 67 -17.39 -3.58 -5.82
N HIS A 68 -17.30 -2.83 -6.93
CA HIS A 68 -17.24 -3.39 -8.28
C HIS A 68 -16.20 -2.67 -9.12
N ILE A 69 -15.48 -3.43 -9.96
CA ILE A 69 -14.56 -2.90 -10.97
C ILE A 69 -14.83 -3.63 -12.28
N SER A 70 -15.21 -2.88 -13.31
CA SER A 70 -15.54 -3.41 -14.65
C SER A 70 -14.81 -2.64 -15.74
N LEU A 71 -14.52 -3.29 -16.86
CA LEU A 71 -13.89 -2.64 -18.01
C LEU A 71 -14.98 -2.27 -19.03
N ARG A 72 -15.25 -0.98 -19.18
CA ARG A 72 -16.23 -0.45 -20.14
C ARG A 72 -15.54 0.45 -21.15
N ASP A 73 -15.73 0.15 -22.43
CA ASP A 73 -15.21 0.96 -23.54
C ASP A 73 -13.70 1.27 -23.43
N GLY A 74 -12.93 0.33 -22.89
CA GLY A 74 -11.48 0.47 -22.69
C GLY A 74 -11.05 1.26 -21.45
N ARG A 75 -11.98 1.67 -20.58
CA ARG A 75 -11.69 2.33 -19.30
C ARG A 75 -12.22 1.54 -18.11
N TRP A 76 -11.55 1.65 -16.97
CA TRP A 76 -11.96 1.02 -15.74
C TRP A 76 -13.06 1.83 -15.08
N GLU A 77 -14.24 1.24 -14.94
CA GLU A 77 -15.34 1.80 -14.17
C GLU A 77 -15.33 1.19 -12.76
N VAL A 78 -15.20 2.05 -11.75
CA VAL A 78 -15.08 1.70 -10.34
C VAL A 78 -16.34 2.17 -9.60
N SER A 79 -17.13 1.21 -9.13
CA SER A 79 -18.33 1.47 -8.35
C SER A 79 -18.05 1.34 -6.86
N ARG A 80 -18.70 2.22 -6.10
CA ARG A 80 -18.57 2.31 -4.65
C ARG A 80 -19.89 1.95 -3.98
N LYS A 81 -19.85 1.65 -2.68
CA LYS A 81 -21.06 1.33 -1.90
C LYS A 81 -22.11 2.45 -1.93
N ALA A 82 -21.65 3.69 -1.98
CA ALA A 82 -22.48 4.88 -2.12
C ALA A 82 -21.85 5.83 -3.13
N GLY A 83 -22.68 6.55 -3.88
CA GLY A 83 -22.25 7.47 -4.92
C GLY A 83 -22.23 6.87 -6.32
N PRO A 84 -22.04 7.71 -7.35
CA PRO A 84 -21.95 7.27 -8.73
C PRO A 84 -20.63 6.50 -9.00
N PRO A 85 -20.60 5.62 -10.02
CA PRO A 85 -19.36 5.04 -10.51
C PRO A 85 -18.44 6.10 -11.11
N GLU A 86 -17.13 5.88 -11.00
CA GLU A 86 -16.10 6.75 -11.57
C GLU A 86 -15.23 5.97 -12.57
N GLN A 87 -14.71 6.67 -13.58
CA GLN A 87 -13.91 6.06 -14.66
C GLN A 87 -12.45 6.47 -14.57
N PHE A 88 -11.56 5.50 -14.75
CA PHE A 88 -10.12 5.65 -14.66
C PHE A 88 -9.42 4.92 -15.80
N ASP A 89 -8.26 5.41 -16.23
CA ASP A 89 -7.42 4.71 -17.22
C ASP A 89 -6.69 3.52 -16.58
N VAL A 90 -6.30 3.64 -15.31
CA VAL A 90 -5.58 2.63 -14.54
C VAL A 90 -6.07 2.61 -13.10
N VAL A 91 -6.17 1.41 -12.52
CA VAL A 91 -6.53 1.20 -11.11
C VAL A 91 -5.45 0.36 -10.43
N ILE A 92 -4.95 0.82 -9.28
CA ILE A 92 -3.97 0.10 -8.46
C ILE A 92 -4.66 -0.37 -7.17
N LEU A 93 -4.59 -1.67 -6.88
CA LEU A 93 -5.15 -2.26 -5.67
C LEU A 93 -4.05 -2.63 -4.68
N THR A 94 -4.08 -2.02 -3.50
CA THR A 94 -3.12 -2.25 -2.41
C THR A 94 -3.76 -2.93 -1.19
N MET A 95 -5.03 -3.31 -1.28
CA MET A 95 -5.75 -4.00 -0.22
C MET A 95 -5.34 -5.49 -0.13
N PRO A 96 -5.52 -6.15 1.03
CA PRO A 96 -5.24 -7.58 1.18
C PRO A 96 -5.98 -8.44 0.16
N VAL A 97 -5.33 -9.51 -0.32
CA VAL A 97 -5.90 -10.41 -1.35
C VAL A 97 -7.32 -10.90 -1.04
N PRO A 98 -7.68 -11.32 0.19
CA PRO A 98 -9.06 -11.71 0.48
C PRO A 98 -10.09 -10.61 0.22
N GLN A 99 -9.73 -9.34 0.37
CA GLN A 99 -10.61 -8.20 0.07
C GLN A 99 -10.70 -7.95 -1.45
N ILE A 100 -9.61 -8.15 -2.19
CA ILE A 100 -9.63 -8.11 -3.66
C ILE A 100 -10.60 -9.15 -4.23
N LEU A 101 -10.57 -10.37 -3.69
CA LEU A 101 -11.44 -11.47 -4.13
C LEU A 101 -12.93 -11.25 -3.82
N GLN A 102 -13.26 -10.30 -2.94
CA GLN A 102 -14.65 -9.93 -2.62
C GLN A 102 -15.23 -8.88 -3.56
N LEU A 103 -14.39 -8.23 -4.38
CA LEU A 103 -14.86 -7.33 -5.43
C LEU A 103 -15.71 -8.08 -6.44
N GLN A 104 -16.57 -7.36 -7.16
CA GLN A 104 -17.37 -7.91 -8.25
C GLN A 104 -16.96 -7.27 -9.58
N GLY A 105 -17.36 -7.88 -10.70
CA GLY A 105 -17.05 -7.40 -12.06
C GLY A 105 -15.90 -8.16 -12.73
N ASP A 106 -15.34 -7.55 -13.77
CA ASP A 106 -14.38 -8.21 -14.69
C ASP A 106 -13.04 -8.53 -14.04
N ILE A 107 -12.72 -7.84 -12.93
CA ILE A 107 -11.49 -8.07 -12.17
C ILE A 107 -11.41 -9.47 -11.55
N VAL A 108 -12.55 -10.09 -11.22
CA VAL A 108 -12.60 -11.45 -10.66
C VAL A 108 -12.48 -12.52 -11.75
N ASN A 109 -12.91 -12.20 -12.97
CA ASN A 109 -12.88 -13.12 -14.10
C ASN A 109 -11.51 -13.18 -14.79
N SER A 110 -10.61 -12.26 -14.44
CA SER A 110 -9.19 -12.27 -14.79
C SER A 110 -8.49 -13.35 -13.95
N LYS A 111 -8.65 -14.61 -14.36
CA LYS A 111 -8.34 -15.82 -13.59
C LYS A 111 -7.00 -15.75 -12.82
N PHE A 112 -7.10 -15.73 -11.50
CA PHE A 112 -6.14 -16.40 -10.62
C PHE A 112 -6.27 -17.92 -10.89
N SER A 113 -5.69 -18.41 -11.98
CA SER A 113 -5.56 -19.85 -12.20
C SER A 113 -4.47 -20.38 -11.25
N PRO A 114 -4.76 -21.30 -10.34
CA PRO A 114 -3.76 -21.87 -9.40
C PRO A 114 -2.71 -22.77 -10.08
N GLN A 115 -2.59 -22.71 -11.40
CA GLN A 115 -1.75 -23.60 -12.21
C GLN A 115 -0.78 -22.82 -13.09
N ASP A 116 -0.13 -21.79 -12.55
CA ASP A 116 1.26 -21.54 -12.90
C ASP A 116 1.90 -20.73 -11.77
N GLY A 117 2.77 -21.40 -11.00
CA GLY A 117 3.43 -20.86 -9.81
C GLY A 117 4.54 -19.87 -10.14
N ARG A 118 4.25 -18.87 -10.98
CA ARG A 118 5.20 -17.83 -11.34
C ARG A 118 4.51 -16.52 -11.71
N CYS A 119 3.97 -15.83 -10.71
CA CYS A 119 3.71 -14.41 -10.84
C CYS A 119 5.05 -13.68 -10.69
N ARG A 120 5.60 -13.17 -11.80
CA ARG A 120 6.74 -12.24 -11.77
C ARG A 120 6.19 -10.83 -11.58
N ILE A 121 6.40 -10.29 -10.39
CA ILE A 121 6.50 -8.85 -10.13
C ILE A 121 7.88 -8.40 -10.56
#